data_AF-A0A8J3N5S9-F1
#
_entry.id   AF-A0A8J3N5S9-F1
#
_cell.length_a   1.000
_cell.length_b   1.000
_cell.length_c   1.000
_cell.angle_alpha   90.00
_cell.angle_beta   90.00
_cell.angle_gamma   90.00
#
_symmetry.space_group_name_H-M   'P 1'
#
loop_
_entity.id
_entity.type
_entity.pdbx_description
1 polymer ?
#
loop_
_entity_poly.entity_id
_entity_poly.type
_entity_poly.pdbx_seq_one_letter_code
_entity_poly.pdbx_strand_id
1 'polypeptide(L)'
;MRCEKLLHLLNIDGWENGKASVARSTLSAHIHMCPLCQEKVAQLAEALAMQADLTCDLCSRRLPAYYEAMRPEYPLVELSEVEIMEVSDHLSGCSSCRDVYDELVLLSELEERDEMTEP
;
A
#
# COMPACT_ATOMS: atom_id res chain seq x y z
N MET A 1 -16.81 20.19 -3.61
CA MET A 1 -16.50 20.65 -4.98
C MET A 1 -15.45 19.72 -5.57
N ARG A 2 -15.73 19.10 -6.73
CA ARG A 2 -14.79 18.20 -7.41
C ARG A 2 -13.94 19.03 -8.39
N CYS A 3 -12.67 18.67 -8.58
CA CYS A 3 -11.84 19.31 -9.59
C CYS A 3 -12.07 18.62 -10.94
N GLU A 4 -12.92 19.22 -11.78
CA GLU A 4 -13.24 18.68 -13.11
C GLU A 4 -12.01 18.56 -14.01
N LYS A 5 -11.01 19.45 -13.82
CA LYS A 5 -9.75 19.41 -14.56
C LYS A 5 -8.88 18.22 -14.15
N LEU A 6 -8.86 17.86 -12.86
CA LEU A 6 -8.19 16.66 -12.38
C LEU A 6 -8.89 15.40 -12.92
N LEU A 7 -10.23 15.37 -12.89
CA LEU A 7 -11.01 14.25 -13.42
C LEU A 7 -10.73 14.04 -14.91
N HIS A 8 -10.71 15.12 -15.68
CA HIS A 8 -10.34 15.06 -17.08
C HIS A 8 -8.92 14.54 -17.27
N LEU A 9 -7.93 15.00 -16.49
CA LEU A 9 -6.54 14.53 -16.60
C LEU A 9 -6.38 13.04 -16.28
N LEU A 10 -7.17 12.51 -15.35
CA LEU A 10 -7.18 11.08 -15.00
C LEU A 10 -7.79 10.22 -16.11
N ASN A 11 -8.78 10.76 -16.83
CA ASN A 11 -9.50 10.08 -17.91
C ASN A 11 -8.86 10.25 -19.31
N ILE A 12 -7.66 10.84 -19.42
CA ILE A 12 -6.96 10.89 -20.72
C ILE A 12 -6.35 9.50 -21.00
N ASP A 13 -6.57 8.96 -22.20
CA ASP A 13 -6.00 7.69 -22.74
C ASP A 13 -4.46 7.68 -22.84
N GLY A 14 -3.75 8.60 -22.18
CA GLY A 14 -2.30 8.75 -22.18
C GLY A 14 -1.56 7.84 -21.20
N TRP A 15 -2.30 6.99 -20.48
CA TRP A 15 -1.75 5.94 -19.62
C TRP A 15 -1.24 4.74 -20.42
N GLU A 16 -1.79 4.51 -21.62
CA GLU A 16 -1.33 3.49 -22.55
C GLU A 16 -0.35 4.11 -23.57
N ASN A 17 0.73 3.39 -23.88
CA ASN A 17 1.74 3.72 -24.91
C ASN A 17 2.71 4.89 -24.60
N GLY A 18 3.68 4.66 -23.70
CA GLY A 18 4.94 5.43 -23.62
C GLY A 18 4.83 6.91 -23.21
N LYS A 19 3.61 7.45 -23.08
CA LYS A 19 3.30 8.83 -22.68
C LYS A 19 2.91 8.96 -21.21
N ALA A 20 2.97 7.86 -20.46
CA ALA A 20 2.68 7.83 -19.03
C ALA A 20 3.54 8.83 -18.23
N SER A 21 4.79 9.08 -18.64
CA SER A 21 5.65 10.08 -17.99
C SER A 21 5.13 11.52 -18.15
N VAL A 22 4.59 11.85 -19.32
CA VAL A 22 4.00 13.17 -19.62
C VAL A 22 2.67 13.33 -18.89
N ALA A 23 1.84 12.29 -18.87
CA ALA A 23 0.59 12.26 -18.10
C ALA A 23 0.86 12.46 -16.60
N ARG A 24 1.84 11.73 -16.03
CA ARG A 24 2.27 11.91 -14.62
C ARG A 24 2.75 13.32 -14.34
N SER A 25 3.61 13.88 -15.20
CA SER A 25 4.15 15.23 -15.00
C SER A 25 3.05 16.29 -15.03
N THR A 26 2.08 16.12 -15.93
CA THR A 26 0.93 17.03 -16.07
C THR A 26 -0.01 16.95 -14.87
N LEU A 27 -0.28 15.74 -14.38
CA LEU A 27 -1.07 15.49 -13.17
C LEU A 27 -0.39 16.09 -11.94
N SER A 28 0.91 15.84 -11.75
CA SER A 28 1.70 16.37 -10.65
C SER A 28 1.69 17.90 -10.64
N ALA A 29 1.95 18.53 -11.78
CA ALA A 29 1.91 19.98 -11.92
C ALA A 29 0.52 20.54 -11.57
N HIS A 30 -0.55 19.89 -12.03
CA HIS A 30 -1.91 20.33 -11.73
C HIS A 30 -2.24 20.23 -10.24
N ILE A 31 -1.88 19.14 -9.59
CA ILE A 31 -2.10 18.93 -8.14
C ILE A 31 -1.41 20.03 -7.33
N HIS A 32 -0.19 20.42 -7.72
CA HIS A 32 0.57 21.46 -7.02
C HIS A 32 0.09 22.89 -7.29
N MET A 33 -0.46 23.16 -8.49
CA MET A 33 -0.90 24.51 -8.86
C MET A 33 -2.37 24.78 -8.57
N CYS A 34 -3.21 23.76 -8.46
CA CYS A 34 -4.64 23.91 -8.22
C CYS A 34 -4.90 24.01 -6.71
N PRO A 35 -5.40 25.16 -6.19
CA PRO A 35 -5.65 25.32 -4.76
C PRO A 35 -6.61 24.29 -4.19
N LEU A 36 -7.64 23.91 -4.96
CA LEU A 36 -8.60 22.87 -4.57
C LEU A 36 -7.95 21.49 -4.45
N CYS A 37 -7.09 21.10 -5.40
CA CYS A 37 -6.40 19.82 -5.34
C CYS A 37 -5.33 19.81 -4.24
N GLN A 38 -4.61 20.92 -4.09
CA GLN A 38 -3.58 21.06 -3.06
C GLN A 38 -4.19 20.97 -1.65
N GLU A 39 -5.29 21.68 -1.40
CA GLU A 39 -6.02 21.61 -0.14
C GLU A 39 -6.54 20.19 0.13
N LYS A 40 -7.07 19.52 -0.90
CA LYS A 40 -7.56 18.15 -0.76
C LYS A 40 -6.44 17.15 -0.49
N VAL A 41 -5.28 17.30 -1.14
CA VAL A 41 -4.10 16.47 -0.86
C VAL A 41 -3.60 16.70 0.56
N ALA A 42 -3.58 17.95 1.04
CA ALA A 42 -3.23 18.24 2.44
C ALA A 42 -4.23 17.62 3.42
N GLN A 43 -5.54 17.73 3.17
CA GLN A 43 -6.58 17.10 3.99
C GLN A 43 -6.48 15.57 3.97
N LEU A 44 -6.16 14.97 2.82
CA LEU A 44 -5.92 13.54 2.71
C LEU A 44 -4.66 13.13 3.47
N ALA A 45 -3.56 13.86 3.31
CA ALA A 45 -2.32 13.59 4.04
C ALA A 45 -2.52 13.73 5.56
N GLU A 46 -3.29 14.72 6.00
CA GLU A 46 -3.62 14.91 7.42
C GLU A 46 -4.56 13.81 7.94
N ALA A 47 -5.55 13.39 7.15
CA ALA A 47 -6.42 12.27 7.49
C ALA A 47 -5.65 10.93 7.56
N LEU A 48 -4.67 10.74 6.67
CA LEU A 48 -3.75 9.60 6.69
C LEU A 48 -2.79 9.68 7.89
N ALA A 49 -2.28 10.87 8.23
CA ALA A 49 -1.44 11.07 9.40
C ALA A 49 -2.23 10.98 10.74
N MET A 50 -3.55 11.15 10.71
CA MET A 50 -4.44 10.94 11.86
C MET A 50 -4.85 9.48 12.04
N GLN A 51 -4.62 8.60 11.06
CA GLN A 51 -4.65 7.16 11.32
C GLN A 51 -3.46 6.84 12.21
N ALA A 52 -3.76 6.24 13.37
CA ALA A 52 -2.77 6.00 14.42
C ALA A 52 -1.52 5.34 13.84
N ASP A 53 -0.35 5.96 14.06
CA ASP A 53 0.93 5.36 13.71
C ASP A 53 0.96 3.94 14.28
N LEU A 54 0.92 2.95 13.39
CA LEU A 54 1.02 1.56 13.78
C LEU A 54 2.36 1.40 14.50
N THR A 55 2.34 1.01 15.77
CA THR A 55 3.59 0.78 16.51
C THR A 55 4.20 -0.56 16.11
N CYS A 56 5.50 -0.74 16.31
CA CYS A 56 6.17 -2.02 16.01
C CYS A 56 5.54 -3.20 16.78
N ASP A 57 5.09 -2.97 18.02
CA ASP A 57 4.38 -3.97 18.82
C ASP A 57 3.03 -4.37 18.23
N LEU A 58 2.29 -3.42 17.65
CA LEU A 58 1.03 -3.71 16.97
C LEU A 58 1.27 -4.32 15.59
N CYS A 59 2.28 -3.85 14.87
CA CYS A 59 2.70 -4.40 13.58
C CYS A 59 3.06 -5.87 13.72
N SER A 60 3.97 -6.22 14.63
CA SER A 60 4.42 -7.61 14.86
C SER A 60 3.27 -8.58 15.16
N ARG A 61 2.24 -8.15 15.90
CA ARG A 61 1.04 -8.95 16.16
C ARG A 61 0.16 -9.15 14.93
N ARG A 62 0.19 -8.21 13.98
CA ARG A 62 -0.59 -8.25 12.74
C ARG A 62 0.14 -8.97 11.59
N LEU A 63 1.47 -9.14 11.67
CA LEU A 63 2.26 -9.74 10.59
C LEU A 63 1.78 -11.13 10.13
N PRO A 64 1.41 -12.08 11.01
CA PRO A 64 0.91 -13.38 10.53
C PRO A 64 -0.37 -13.25 9.73
N ALA A 65 -1.35 -12.48 10.22
CA ALA A 65 -2.60 -12.23 9.51
C ALA A 65 -2.38 -11.47 8.19
N TYR A 66 -1.44 -10.53 8.19
CA TYR A 66 -1.05 -9.79 6.99
C TYR A 66 -0.39 -10.70 5.96
N TYR A 67 0.53 -11.59 6.36
CA TYR A 67 1.13 -12.58 5.48
C TYR A 67 0.06 -13.45 4.82
N GLU A 68 -0.84 -14.03 5.61
CA GLU A 68 -1.92 -14.88 5.11
C GLU A 68 -2.88 -14.14 4.16
N ALA A 69 -3.25 -12.90 4.49
CA ALA A 69 -4.13 -12.09 3.66
C ALA A 69 -3.51 -11.71 2.29
N MET A 70 -2.18 -11.66 2.21
CA MET A 70 -1.44 -11.31 0.99
C MET A 70 -1.15 -12.52 0.09
N ARG A 71 -1.50 -13.74 0.50
CA ARG A 71 -1.29 -14.94 -0.32
C ARG A 71 -2.29 -15.00 -1.48
N PRO A 72 -1.83 -15.04 -2.75
CA PRO A 72 -2.72 -14.97 -3.91
C PRO A 72 -3.49 -16.26 -4.18
N GLU A 73 -3.02 -17.40 -3.65
CA GLU A 73 -3.58 -18.72 -3.98
C GLU A 73 -4.75 -19.09 -3.05
N TYR A 74 -4.64 -18.80 -1.74
CA TYR A 74 -5.70 -19.01 -0.75
C TYR A 74 -5.52 -18.09 0.48
N PRO A 75 -6.16 -16.91 0.53
CA PRO A 75 -6.11 -16.07 1.73
C PRO A 75 -6.87 -16.75 2.87
N LEU A 76 -6.16 -17.15 3.93
CA LEU A 76 -6.76 -17.77 5.12
C LEU A 76 -7.40 -16.73 6.07
N VAL A 77 -7.09 -15.45 5.86
CA VAL A 77 -7.56 -14.33 6.66
C VAL A 77 -8.00 -13.19 5.75
N GLU A 78 -9.14 -12.59 6.06
CA GLU A 78 -9.58 -11.33 5.44
C GLU A 78 -9.17 -10.16 6.33
N LEU A 79 -8.34 -9.27 5.80
CA LEU A 79 -8.04 -7.96 6.39
C LEU A 79 -8.74 -6.87 5.61
N SER A 80 -9.15 -5.80 6.30
CA SER A 80 -9.67 -4.62 5.61
C SER A 80 -8.56 -3.91 4.81
N GLU A 81 -8.93 -3.20 3.75
CA GLU A 81 -7.98 -2.41 2.96
C GLU A 81 -7.17 -1.42 3.82
N VAL A 82 -7.79 -0.90 4.89
CA VAL A 82 -7.13 0.00 5.85
C VAL A 82 -6.05 -0.74 6.64
N GLU A 83 -6.33 -1.94 7.14
CA GLU A 83 -5.36 -2.75 7.90
C GLU A 83 -4.17 -3.17 7.02
N ILE A 84 -4.44 -3.57 5.77
CA ILE A 84 -3.40 -3.90 4.79
C ILE A 84 -2.52 -2.67 4.53
N MET A 85 -3.14 -1.51 4.32
CA MET A 85 -2.42 -0.26 4.07
C MET A 85 -1.56 0.16 5.27
N GLU A 86 -2.10 0.11 6.49
CA GLU A 86 -1.38 0.46 7.73
C GLU A 86 -0.13 -0.42 7.94
N VAL A 87 -0.27 -1.74 7.76
CA VAL A 87 0.87 -2.66 7.91
C VAL A 87 1.89 -2.45 6.79
N SER A 88 1.43 -2.29 5.55
CA SER A 88 2.32 -2.05 4.39
C SER A 88 3.11 -0.75 4.52
N ASP A 89 2.44 0.31 4.98
CA ASP A 89 3.07 1.62 5.20
C ASP A 89 4.12 1.54 6.31
N HIS A 90 3.80 0.90 7.44
CA HIS A 90 4.76 0.69 8.52
C HIS A 90 5.98 -0.14 8.08
N LEU A 91 5.76 -1.24 7.34
CA LEU A 91 6.84 -2.05 6.79
C LEU A 91 7.72 -1.27 5.82
N SER A 92 7.16 -0.31 5.08
CA SER A 92 7.94 0.55 4.18
C SER A 92 8.94 1.42 4.97
N GLY A 93 8.52 1.94 6.13
CA GLY A 93 9.30 2.87 6.97
C GLY A 93 10.15 2.23 8.07
N CYS A 94 9.85 1.00 8.50
CA CYS A 94 10.51 0.33 9.63
C CYS A 94 11.33 -0.88 9.16
N SER A 95 12.67 -0.79 9.18
CA SER A 95 13.53 -1.91 8.80
C SER A 95 13.36 -3.12 9.72
N SER A 96 13.24 -2.91 11.03
CA SER A 96 13.11 -4.02 11.98
C SER A 96 11.85 -4.86 11.77
N CYS A 97 10.70 -4.23 11.49
CA CYS A 97 9.47 -4.96 11.19
C CYS A 97 9.54 -5.67 9.83
N ARG A 98 10.26 -5.09 8.87
CA ARG A 98 10.52 -5.70 7.56
C ARG A 98 11.38 -6.96 7.67
N ASP A 99 12.47 -6.90 8.43
CA ASP A 99 13.36 -8.05 8.64
C ASP A 99 12.59 -9.23 9.27
N VAL A 100 11.73 -8.94 10.26
CA VAL A 100 10.86 -9.96 10.89
C VAL A 100 9.83 -10.52 9.90
N TYR A 101 9.26 -9.67 9.05
CA TYR A 101 8.33 -10.12 8.01
C TYR A 101 9.02 -11.01 6.97
N ASP A 102 10.23 -10.65 6.54
CA ASP A 102 11.02 -11.44 5.61
C ASP A 102 11.40 -12.81 6.21
N GLU A 103 11.75 -12.86 7.49
CA GLU A 103 11.97 -14.12 8.22
C GLU A 103 10.70 -14.98 8.27
N LEU A 104 9.53 -14.37 8.53
CA LEU A 104 8.24 -15.08 8.52
C LEU A 104 7.96 -15.71 7.15
N VAL A 105 8.15 -14.95 6.06
CA VAL A 105 7.98 -15.45 4.69
C VAL A 105 8.90 -16.64 4.43
N LEU A 106 10.18 -16.52 4.78
CA LEU A 106 11.16 -17.59 4.61
C LEU A 106 10.79 -18.85 5.39
N LEU A 107 10.29 -18.71 6.62
CA LEU A 107 9.85 -19.85 7.43
C LEU A 107 8.65 -20.55 6.79
N SER A 108 7.64 -19.81 6.34
CA SER A 108 6.46 -20.40 5.70
C SER A 108 6.81 -21.11 4.37
N GLU A 109 7.71 -20.54 3.57
CA GLU A 109 8.20 -21.20 2.35
C GLU A 109 8.98 -22.50 2.63
N LEU A 110 9.66 -22.59 3.77
CA LEU A 110 10.36 -23.81 4.19
C LEU A 110 9.37 -24.87 4.68
N GLU A 111 8.37 -24.49 5.50
CA GLU A 111 7.33 -25.39 6.00
C GLU A 111 6.55 -26.04 4.84
N GLU A 112 6.20 -25.26 3.80
CA GLU A 112 5.51 -25.79 2.61
C GLU A 112 6.35 -26.79 1.82
N ARG A 113 7.67 -26.60 1.79
CA ARG A 113 8.58 -27.52 1.11
C ARG A 113 8.74 -28.82 1.89
N ASP A 114 8.79 -28.74 3.21
CA ASP A 114 8.89 -29.91 4.09
C ASP A 114 7.59 -30.74 4.07
N GLU A 115 6.41 -30.10 4.09
CA GLU A 115 5.11 -30.77 3.89
C GLU A 115 5.01 -31.53 2.56
N MET A 116 5.65 -31.03 1.50
CA MET A 116 5.70 -31.74 0.20
C MET A 116 6.68 -32.91 0.16
N THR A 117 7.54 -33.08 1.17
CA THR A 117 8.54 -34.16 1.26
C THR A 117 8.22 -35.25 2.28
N GLU A 118 7.22 -35.08 3.13
CA GLU A 118 6.73 -36.16 4.00
C GLU A 118 5.64 -37.01 3.28
N PRO A 119 5.82 -38.35 3.17
CA PRO A 119 4.90 -39.26 2.47
C PRO A 119 3.65 -39.65 3.26
#